data_AF-A0A9E2R153-F1
#
_entry.id   AF-A0A9E2R153-F1
#
_cell.length_a   1.000
_cell.length_b   1.000
_cell.length_c   1.000
_cell.angle_alpha   90.00
_cell.angle_beta   90.00
_cell.angle_gamma   90.00
#
_symmetry.space_group_name_H-M   'P 1'
#
loop_
_entity.id
_entity.type
_entity.pdbx_description
1 polymer ?
#
loop_
_entity_poly.entity_id
_entity_poly.type
_entity_poly.pdbx_seq_one_letter_code
_entity_poly.pdbx_strand_id
1 'polypeptide(L)'
;MSHPLHLRLRSARLFLGTGFALLAGCRPSSGIPATPAEAQAAIQRAFQNGDPKAQALASNVVTAIQNRKSTEAFLDLSALTAAPGLTEPQRIAAAQARATLGRELRRQADQGDKEAAQLLQMYQSSR
;
A
#
# COMPACT_ATOMS: atom_id res chain seq x y z
N MET A 1 -30.81 59.23 3.94
CA MET A 1 -29.33 59.19 3.86
C MET A 1 -28.77 59.43 5.25
N SER A 2 -27.85 58.55 5.68
CA SER A 2 -26.88 58.73 6.78
C SER A 2 -27.32 58.40 8.23
N HIS A 3 -26.57 57.45 8.82
CA HIS A 3 -26.62 56.88 10.18
C HIS A 3 -26.31 57.89 11.31
N PRO A 4 -26.70 57.59 12.57
CA PRO A 4 -25.67 57.23 13.59
C PRO A 4 -26.11 56.09 14.54
N LEU A 5 -25.32 55.03 14.69
CA LEU A 5 -24.23 54.82 15.66
C LEU A 5 -24.67 54.37 17.08
N HIS A 6 -23.96 53.34 17.54
CA HIS A 6 -23.80 52.85 18.92
C HIS A 6 -24.65 51.66 19.38
N LEU A 7 -24.52 50.54 18.66
CA LEU A 7 -24.63 49.23 19.32
C LEU A 7 -23.38 49.02 20.19
N ARG A 8 -23.54 49.24 21.50
CA ARG A 8 -22.59 48.82 22.54
C ARG A 8 -22.48 47.30 22.52
N LEU A 9 -21.46 46.74 21.86
CA LEU A 9 -21.04 45.37 22.12
C LEU A 9 -19.76 45.37 22.95
N ARG A 10 -19.97 44.94 24.19
CA ARG A 10 -18.98 44.75 25.25
C ARG A 10 -17.91 43.75 24.80
N SER A 11 -16.66 44.20 24.87
CA SER A 11 -15.51 43.52 25.46
C SER A 11 -15.34 42.01 25.21
N ALA A 12 -14.47 41.71 24.24
CA ALA A 12 -13.33 40.80 24.30
C ALA A 12 -13.38 39.60 25.29
N ARG A 13 -13.37 38.38 24.73
CA ARG A 13 -12.44 37.33 25.14
C ARG A 13 -11.91 36.61 23.90
N LEU A 14 -10.67 36.94 23.53
CA LEU A 14 -9.82 36.08 22.71
C LEU A 14 -9.78 34.70 23.37
N PHE A 15 -10.32 33.68 22.70
CA PHE A 15 -9.84 32.31 22.90
C PHE A 15 -8.97 31.96 21.70
N LEU A 16 -7.68 32.16 21.95
CA LEU A 16 -6.57 31.65 21.16
C LEU A 16 -6.60 30.12 21.28
N GLY A 17 -7.35 29.48 20.40
CA GLY A 17 -7.47 28.03 20.30
C GLY A 17 -6.72 27.51 19.09
N THR A 18 -5.40 27.43 19.21
CA THR A 18 -4.52 26.71 18.29
C THR A 18 -4.95 25.25 18.24
N GLY A 19 -5.45 24.81 17.09
CA GLY A 19 -5.94 23.44 16.90
C GLY A 19 -6.14 23.14 15.43
N PHE A 20 -5.15 23.43 14.59
CA PHE A 20 -5.10 22.95 13.22
C PHE A 20 -4.78 21.45 13.23
N ALA A 21 -5.78 20.65 13.62
CA ALA A 21 -5.75 19.21 13.48
C ALA A 21 -5.90 18.89 11.99
N LEU A 22 -4.76 18.78 11.31
CA LEU A 22 -4.62 18.11 10.02
C LEU A 22 -5.10 16.66 10.17
N LEU A 23 -6.40 16.46 10.04
CA LEU A 23 -6.99 15.16 9.75
C LEU A 23 -6.61 14.81 8.30
N ALA A 24 -5.36 14.36 8.12
CA ALA A 24 -4.99 13.47 7.03
C ALA A 24 -5.66 12.11 7.29
N GLY A 25 -6.99 12.10 7.20
CA GLY A 25 -7.80 10.90 7.24
C GLY A 25 -7.46 10.07 6.01
N CYS A 26 -6.73 8.98 6.24
CA CYS A 26 -6.40 7.95 5.27
C CYS A 26 -7.62 7.62 4.40
N ARG A 27 -7.59 8.01 3.13
CA ARG A 27 -8.48 7.41 2.13
C ARG A 27 -8.10 5.93 2.03
N PRO A 28 -9.06 4.99 2.11
CA PRO A 28 -8.78 3.62 1.67
C PRO A 28 -8.39 3.72 0.21
N SER A 29 -7.11 3.46 -0.09
CA SER A 29 -6.62 3.47 -1.46
C SER A 29 -7.24 2.29 -2.18
N SER A 30 -8.34 2.53 -2.89
CA SER A 30 -8.98 1.55 -3.78
C SER A 30 -8.17 1.31 -5.07
N GLY A 31 -6.90 1.76 -5.10
CA GLY A 31 -6.01 1.69 -6.25
C GLY A 31 -4.87 0.68 -6.04
N ILE A 32 -4.23 0.31 -7.15
CA ILE A 32 -3.00 -0.49 -7.11
C ILE A 32 -1.94 0.28 -6.30
N PRO A 33 -1.27 -0.33 -5.30
CA PRO A 33 -0.20 0.30 -4.55
C PRO A 33 0.85 0.90 -5.49
N ALA A 34 1.25 2.15 -5.26
CA ALA A 34 2.25 2.80 -6.09
C ALA A 34 3.66 2.31 -5.75
N THR A 35 3.90 1.91 -4.49
CA THR A 35 5.24 1.55 -3.99
C THR A 35 5.28 0.16 -3.34
N PRO A 36 6.47 -0.49 -3.24
CA PRO A 36 6.62 -1.72 -2.48
C PRO A 36 6.18 -1.60 -1.01
N ALA A 37 6.41 -0.45 -0.37
CA ALA A 37 5.99 -0.21 1.01
C ALA A 37 4.45 -0.18 1.15
N GLU A 38 3.75 0.44 0.21
CA GLU A 38 2.28 0.40 0.18
C GLU A 38 1.78 -1.01 -0.11
N ALA A 39 2.46 -1.77 -0.98
CA ALA A 39 2.14 -3.17 -1.24
C ALA A 39 2.30 -4.02 0.02
N GLN A 40 3.38 -3.82 0.79
CA GLN A 40 3.59 -4.48 2.09
C GLN A 40 2.42 -4.18 3.05
N ALA A 41 2.05 -2.92 3.20
CA ALA A 41 0.95 -2.52 4.09
C ALA A 41 -0.39 -3.12 3.66
N ALA A 42 -0.66 -3.16 2.34
CA ALA A 42 -1.87 -3.76 1.79
C ALA A 42 -1.94 -5.27 2.09
N ILE A 43 -0.82 -5.99 1.92
CA ILE A 43 -0.73 -7.43 2.25
C ILE A 43 -0.93 -7.66 3.74
N GLN A 44 -0.22 -6.93 4.61
CA GLN A 44 -0.37 -7.07 6.06
C GLN A 44 -1.84 -6.91 6.48
N ARG A 45 -2.51 -5.88 5.97
CA ARG A 45 -3.90 -5.58 6.32
C ARG A 45 -4.89 -6.62 5.79
N ALA A 46 -4.69 -7.12 4.58
CA ALA A 46 -5.60 -8.10 3.98
C ALA A 46 -5.46 -9.50 4.59
N PHE A 47 -4.29 -9.84 5.12
CA PHE A 47 -3.98 -11.18 5.63
C PHE A 47 -3.86 -11.26 7.16
N GLN A 48 -4.01 -10.16 7.90
CA GLN A 48 -3.91 -10.14 9.36
C GLN A 48 -4.87 -11.11 10.09
N ASN A 49 -6.03 -11.39 9.49
CA ASN A 49 -7.07 -12.27 10.03
C ASN A 49 -7.35 -13.47 9.09
N GLY A 50 -6.38 -13.84 8.23
CA GLY A 50 -6.53 -14.93 7.27
C GLY A 50 -6.30 -16.31 7.88
N ASP A 51 -6.50 -17.36 7.07
CA ASP A 51 -6.07 -18.72 7.42
C ASP A 51 -4.55 -18.76 7.71
N PRO A 52 -4.08 -19.55 8.69
CA PRO A 52 -2.66 -19.59 9.08
C PRO A 52 -1.70 -19.83 7.91
N LYS A 53 -2.10 -20.64 6.93
CA LYS A 53 -1.26 -20.94 5.75
C LYS A 53 -1.12 -19.71 4.85
N ALA A 54 -2.22 -18.99 4.62
CA ALA A 54 -2.20 -17.76 3.84
C ALA A 54 -1.46 -16.63 4.57
N GLN A 55 -1.61 -16.56 5.89
CA GLN A 55 -0.91 -15.60 6.74
C GLN A 55 0.61 -15.84 6.74
N ALA A 56 1.06 -17.10 6.79
CA ALA A 56 2.48 -17.43 6.71
C ALA A 56 3.10 -16.99 5.37
N LEU A 57 2.44 -17.29 4.24
CA LEU A 57 2.87 -16.83 2.92
C LEU A 57 2.88 -15.30 2.82
N ALA A 58 1.84 -14.63 3.32
CA ALA A 58 1.78 -13.17 3.38
C ALA A 58 2.90 -12.57 4.25
N SER A 59 3.28 -13.24 5.34
CA SER A 59 4.39 -12.82 6.19
C SER A 59 5.72 -12.91 5.45
N ASN A 60 5.95 -13.99 4.69
CA ASN A 60 7.17 -14.14 3.88
C ASN A 60 7.28 -13.01 2.84
N VAL A 61 6.18 -12.71 2.12
CA VAL A 61 6.10 -11.58 1.20
C VAL A 61 6.51 -10.27 1.88
N VAL A 62 5.92 -10.01 3.06
CA VAL A 62 6.21 -8.78 3.83
C VAL A 62 7.68 -8.70 4.21
N THR A 63 8.27 -9.78 4.72
CA THR A 63 9.69 -9.84 5.08
C THR A 63 10.59 -9.66 3.86
N ALA A 64 10.26 -10.27 2.73
CA ALA A 64 11.03 -10.11 1.49
C ALA A 64 10.99 -8.65 0.99
N ILE A 65 9.82 -7.98 1.05
CA ILE A 65 9.72 -6.55 0.70
C ILE A 65 10.57 -5.70 1.65
N GLN A 66 10.51 -5.94 2.96
CA GLN A 66 11.31 -5.20 3.96
C GLN A 66 12.81 -5.34 3.71
N ASN A 67 13.25 -6.54 3.32
CA ASN A 67 14.64 -6.85 3.00
C ASN A 67 15.05 -6.45 1.58
N ARG A 68 14.19 -5.73 0.84
CA ARG A 68 14.40 -5.31 -0.56
C ARG A 68 14.67 -6.47 -1.52
N LYS A 69 14.18 -7.66 -1.20
CA LYS A 69 14.30 -8.85 -2.05
C LYS A 69 13.09 -8.95 -2.97
N SER A 70 13.05 -8.08 -3.98
CA SER A 70 11.89 -7.96 -4.89
C SER A 70 11.58 -9.24 -5.65
N THR A 71 12.61 -10.02 -6.04
CA THR A 71 12.46 -11.31 -6.73
C THR A 71 11.77 -12.34 -5.83
N GLU A 72 12.29 -12.52 -4.61
CA GLU A 72 11.72 -13.42 -3.58
C GLU A 72 10.28 -13.02 -3.26
N ALA A 73 10.05 -11.72 -3.00
CA ALA A 73 8.73 -11.19 -2.71
C ALA A 73 7.73 -11.47 -3.84
N PHE A 74 8.13 -11.35 -5.12
CA PHE A 74 7.26 -11.60 -6.27
C PHE A 74 6.92 -13.09 -6.43
N LEU A 75 7.88 -13.99 -6.15
CA LEU A 75 7.65 -15.44 -6.17
C LEU A 75 6.70 -15.86 -5.06
N ASP A 76 6.93 -15.39 -3.83
CA ASP A 76 6.03 -15.66 -2.71
C ASP A 76 4.62 -15.12 -2.96
N LEU A 77 4.51 -13.94 -3.57
CA LEU A 77 3.21 -13.39 -3.98
C LEU A 77 2.54 -14.24 -5.06
N SER A 78 3.32 -14.81 -5.97
CA SER A 78 2.79 -15.73 -6.98
C SER A 78 2.20 -16.98 -6.34
N ALA A 79 2.91 -17.57 -5.37
CA ALA A 79 2.43 -18.70 -4.59
C ALA A 79 1.19 -18.34 -3.74
N LEU A 80 1.20 -17.17 -3.10
CA LEU A 80 0.08 -16.66 -2.33
C LEU A 80 -1.17 -16.50 -3.21
N THR A 81 -1.05 -15.92 -4.40
CA THR A 81 -2.20 -15.78 -5.33
C THR A 81 -2.76 -17.12 -5.81
N ALA A 82 -1.97 -18.19 -5.78
CA ALA A 82 -2.40 -19.54 -6.12
C ALA A 82 -2.97 -20.32 -4.92
N ALA A 83 -2.92 -19.76 -3.71
CA ALA A 83 -3.44 -20.41 -2.52
C ALA A 83 -4.96 -20.56 -2.60
N PRO A 84 -5.52 -21.75 -2.29
CA PRO A 84 -6.96 -21.92 -2.21
C PRO A 84 -7.53 -21.19 -0.99
N GLY A 85 -8.81 -20.82 -1.05
CA GLY A 85 -9.53 -20.27 0.10
C GLY A 85 -9.27 -18.79 0.39
N LEU A 86 -8.56 -18.06 -0.49
CA LEU A 86 -8.43 -16.62 -0.35
C LEU A 86 -9.79 -15.93 -0.47
N THR A 87 -10.05 -14.99 0.42
CA THR A 87 -11.20 -14.07 0.30
C THR A 87 -11.00 -13.09 -0.86
N GLU A 88 -12.07 -12.46 -1.34
CA GLU A 88 -11.96 -11.47 -2.42
C GLU A 88 -11.02 -10.30 -2.08
N PRO A 89 -11.07 -9.69 -0.89
CA PRO A 89 -10.12 -8.64 -0.50
C PRO A 89 -8.65 -9.11 -0.52
N GLN A 90 -8.40 -10.36 -0.12
CA GLN A 90 -7.05 -10.96 -0.14
C GLN A 90 -6.54 -11.17 -1.56
N ARG A 91 -7.40 -11.67 -2.47
CA ARG A 91 -7.06 -11.84 -3.89
C ARG A 91 -6.74 -10.49 -4.53
N ILE A 92 -7.56 -9.48 -4.29
CA ILE A 92 -7.35 -8.13 -4.81
C ILE A 92 -6.01 -7.57 -4.28
N ALA A 93 -5.79 -7.59 -2.97
CA ALA A 93 -4.56 -7.08 -2.37
C ALA A 93 -3.32 -7.80 -2.92
N ALA A 94 -3.38 -9.13 -3.06
CA ALA A 94 -2.30 -9.92 -3.62
C ALA A 94 -2.05 -9.59 -5.11
N ALA A 95 -3.09 -9.53 -5.93
CA ALA A 95 -2.96 -9.18 -7.35
C ALA A 95 -2.36 -7.77 -7.54
N GLN A 96 -2.83 -6.80 -6.76
CA GLN A 96 -2.34 -5.43 -6.81
C GLN A 96 -0.87 -5.34 -6.35
N ALA A 97 -0.51 -5.98 -5.23
CA ALA A 97 0.86 -6.03 -4.76
C ALA A 97 1.80 -6.71 -5.78
N ARG A 98 1.35 -7.78 -6.43
CA ARG A 98 2.10 -8.45 -7.50
C ARG A 98 2.36 -7.52 -8.68
N ALA A 99 1.36 -6.75 -9.09
CA ALA A 99 1.54 -5.75 -10.15
C ALA A 99 2.57 -4.69 -9.77
N THR A 100 2.57 -4.23 -8.52
CA THR A 100 3.54 -3.26 -8.00
C THR A 100 4.96 -3.81 -7.98
N LEU A 101 5.16 -5.03 -7.47
CA LEU A 101 6.47 -5.67 -7.48
C LEU A 101 6.94 -6.01 -8.89
N GLY A 102 6.04 -6.34 -9.82
CA GLY A 102 6.38 -6.53 -11.23
C GLY A 102 6.93 -5.26 -11.88
N ARG A 103 6.36 -4.09 -11.57
CA ARG A 103 6.91 -2.79 -12.02
C ARG A 103 8.27 -2.51 -11.40
N GLU A 104 8.43 -2.82 -10.11
CA GLU A 104 9.69 -2.66 -9.40
C GLU A 104 10.81 -3.54 -9.98
N LEU A 105 10.52 -4.81 -10.24
CA LEU A 105 11.44 -5.74 -10.91
C LEU A 105 11.83 -5.24 -12.30
N ARG A 106 10.88 -4.66 -13.05
CA ARG A 106 11.20 -4.09 -14.37
C ARG A 106 12.17 -2.92 -14.24
N ARG A 107 11.94 -2.03 -13.28
CA ARG A 107 12.85 -0.93 -12.96
C ARG A 107 14.25 -1.44 -12.58
N GLN A 108 14.34 -2.48 -11.76
CA GLN A 108 15.61 -3.09 -11.36
C GLN A 108 16.34 -3.72 -12.55
N ALA A 109 15.62 -4.44 -13.41
CA ALA A 109 16.17 -5.01 -14.64
C ALA A 109 16.71 -3.91 -15.58
N ASP A 110 15.99 -2.81 -15.74
CA ASP A 110 16.44 -1.65 -16.53
C ASP A 110 17.70 -0.99 -15.93
N GLN A 111 17.93 -1.16 -14.63
CA GLN A 111 19.14 -0.71 -13.92
C GLN A 111 20.28 -1.74 -13.94
N GLY A 112 20.10 -2.87 -14.64
CA GLY A 112 21.13 -3.90 -14.80
C GLY A 112 21.03 -5.07 -13.82
N ASP A 113 19.96 -5.18 -13.04
CA ASP A 113 19.72 -6.35 -12.20
C ASP A 113 19.39 -7.58 -13.05
N LYS A 114 20.36 -8.51 -13.11
CA LYS A 114 20.25 -9.74 -13.90
C LYS A 114 19.22 -10.72 -13.33
N GLU A 115 19.05 -10.75 -12.02
CA GLU A 115 18.10 -11.65 -11.36
C GLU A 115 16.67 -11.20 -11.68
N ALA A 116 16.40 -9.89 -11.56
CA ALA A 116 15.12 -9.31 -11.93
C ALA A 116 14.79 -9.51 -13.42
N ALA A 117 15.79 -9.34 -14.30
CA ALA A 117 15.64 -9.55 -15.73
C ALA A 117 15.29 -11.02 -16.06
N GLN A 118 16.02 -11.98 -15.47
CA GLN A 118 15.78 -13.41 -15.66
C GLN A 118 14.39 -13.81 -15.16
N LEU A 119 14.00 -13.39 -13.95
CA LEU A 119 12.68 -13.68 -13.40
C LEU A 119 11.56 -13.15 -14.31
N LEU A 120 11.67 -11.92 -14.79
CA LEU A 120 10.68 -11.33 -15.69
C LEU A 120 10.60 -12.08 -17.02
N GLN A 121 11.73 -12.51 -17.57
CA GLN A 121 11.76 -13.32 -18.80
C GLN A 121 11.05 -14.65 -18.60
N MET A 122 11.38 -15.40 -17.54
CA MET A 122 10.73 -16.68 -17.22
C MET A 122 9.22 -16.51 -16.98
N TYR A 123 8.83 -15.41 -16.33
CA TYR A 123 7.43 -15.13 -16.06
C TYR A 123 6.64 -14.81 -17.33
N GLN A 124 7.25 -14.08 -18.27
CA GLN A 124 6.64 -13.71 -19.55
C GLN A 124 6.54 -14.88 -20.51
N SER A 125 7.52 -15.79 -20.50
CA SER A 125 7.48 -16.99 -21.36
C SER A 125 6.47 -18.05 -20.89
N SER A 126 5.98 -17.94 -19.65
CA SER A 126 5.06 -18.91 -19.05
C SER A 126 3.58 -18.49 -19.13
N ARG A 127 3.28 -17.32 -19.71
CA ARG A 127 1.92 -16.82 -19.94
C ARG A 127 1.52 -17.03 -21.39
#